data_AF-A0A916CLB9-F1
#
_entry.id   AF-A0A916CLB9-F1
#
_cell.length_a   1.000
_cell.length_b   1.000
_cell.length_c   1.000
_cell.angle_alpha   90.00
_cell.angle_beta   90.00
_cell.angle_gamma   90.00
#
_symmetry.space_group_name_H-M   'P 1'
#
loop_
_entity.id
_entity.type
_entity.pdbx_description
1 polymer ?
#
loop_
_entity_poly.entity_id
_entity_poly.type
_entity_poly.pdbx_seq_one_letter_code
_entity_poly.pdbx_strand_id
1 'polypeptide(L)'
;MRALPAYFDEVKEHLATLQPISPRSYHLENIPVDQLRMGEFYFNSRLRQVLDKEVFDYHVFSFAYRTDRELDIIRNSRYEIDRLEKLLHTAHIPFDLAISRDSDHRIVAGRFRFKLKFRGGVRFQADPEVGKVAVLFRNIDRLDAFELEFEPEELTEPLLDRLVGFILGENESHALGGRVRFRKVSGTPRAEVPIAPPQDVHQEPGGVPAPDSAPADEV
;
A
#
# COMPACT_ATOMS: atom_id res chain seq x y z
N MET A 1 14.22 -22.43 4.50
CA MET A 1 13.37 -21.49 3.74
C MET A 1 12.63 -20.65 4.76
N ARG A 2 12.87 -19.34 4.79
CA ARG A 2 12.22 -18.44 5.76
C ARG A 2 10.75 -18.28 5.44
N ALA A 3 9.89 -18.22 6.46
CA ALA A 3 8.47 -17.96 6.25
C ALA A 3 8.27 -16.52 5.72
N LEU A 4 7.35 -16.36 4.77
CA LEU A 4 7.06 -15.09 4.11
C LEU A 4 6.80 -13.93 5.11
N PRO A 5 6.04 -14.14 6.22
CA PRO A 5 5.88 -13.11 7.25
C PRO A 5 7.20 -12.65 7.87
N ALA A 6 8.03 -13.59 8.32
CA ALA A 6 9.29 -13.26 8.97
C ALA A 6 10.25 -12.53 8.02
N TYR A 7 10.22 -12.85 6.72
CA TYR A 7 11.02 -12.16 5.71
C TYR A 7 10.61 -10.68 5.56
N PHE A 8 9.31 -10.42 5.32
CA PHE A 8 8.83 -9.05 5.13
C PHE A 8 8.84 -8.20 6.41
N ASP A 9 8.80 -8.84 7.58
CA ASP A 9 9.00 -8.17 8.87
C ASP A 9 10.43 -7.65 9.06
N GLU A 10 11.45 -8.30 8.50
CA GLU A 10 12.81 -7.75 8.52
C GLU A 10 13.00 -6.67 7.44
N VAL A 11 12.48 -6.94 6.23
CA VAL A 11 12.55 -5.98 5.13
C VAL A 11 11.89 -4.66 5.51
N LYS A 12 10.72 -4.66 6.18
CA LYS A 12 10.06 -3.42 6.59
C LYS A 12 10.96 -2.59 7.53
N GLU A 13 11.71 -3.22 8.44
CA GLU A 13 12.58 -2.53 9.41
C GLU A 13 13.80 -1.91 8.73
N HIS A 14 14.43 -2.66 7.84
CA HIS A 14 15.53 -2.15 7.01
C HIS A 14 15.07 -0.98 6.13
N LEU A 15 13.94 -1.13 5.44
CA LEU A 15 13.41 -0.07 4.57
C LEU A 15 12.93 1.16 5.34
N ALA A 16 12.34 0.97 6.53
CA ALA A 16 11.95 2.08 7.40
C ALA A 16 13.15 2.92 7.86
N THR A 17 14.30 2.26 8.05
CA THR A 17 15.57 2.93 8.39
C THR A 17 16.15 3.69 7.19
N LEU A 18 16.15 3.07 6.01
CA LEU A 18 16.75 3.65 4.80
C LEU A 18 15.91 4.77 4.17
N GLN A 19 14.57 4.69 4.29
CA GLN A 19 13.62 5.60 3.62
C GLN A 19 13.99 5.89 2.16
N PRO A 20 14.09 4.85 1.32
CA PRO A 20 14.66 4.97 -0.02
C PRO A 20 13.84 5.92 -0.90
N ILE A 21 14.52 6.54 -1.85
CA ILE A 21 13.89 7.34 -2.89
C ILE A 21 13.74 6.46 -4.12
N SER A 22 12.52 6.34 -4.63
CA SER A 22 12.26 5.55 -5.83
C SER A 22 12.91 6.20 -7.05
N PRO A 23 13.65 5.42 -7.88
CA PRO A 23 14.22 5.91 -9.13
C PRO A 23 13.16 6.03 -10.25
N ARG A 24 11.93 5.55 -10.03
CA ARG A 24 10.87 5.54 -11.05
C ARG A 24 10.22 6.92 -11.23
N SER A 25 9.79 7.19 -12.45
CA SER A 25 8.98 8.35 -12.81
C SER A 25 7.54 7.93 -13.04
N TYR A 26 6.65 8.33 -12.13
CA TYR A 26 5.23 8.08 -12.23
C TYR A 26 4.56 9.19 -13.04
N HIS A 27 3.45 8.88 -13.70
CA HIS A 27 2.74 9.87 -14.50
C HIS A 27 1.35 10.09 -13.93
N LEU A 28 1.10 11.30 -13.45
CA LEU A 28 -0.25 11.76 -13.12
C LEU A 28 -0.81 12.49 -14.34
N GLU A 29 -1.65 11.79 -15.10
CA GLU A 29 -1.99 12.15 -16.49
C GLU A 29 -0.73 12.25 -17.37
N ASN A 30 -0.20 13.45 -17.59
CA ASN A 30 1.02 13.73 -18.36
C ASN A 30 2.06 14.49 -17.51
N ILE A 31 1.87 14.51 -16.19
CA ILE A 31 2.80 15.16 -15.26
C ILE A 31 3.73 14.08 -14.73
N PRO A 32 5.04 14.13 -15.06
CA PRO A 32 6.01 13.25 -14.43
C PRO A 32 6.16 13.62 -12.96
N VAL A 33 6.13 12.61 -12.10
CA VAL A 33 6.37 12.71 -10.67
C VAL A 33 7.48 11.73 -10.33
N ASP A 34 8.63 12.31 -10.02
CA ASP A 34 9.88 11.62 -9.70
C ASP A 34 10.25 11.85 -8.22
N GLN A 35 11.38 11.25 -7.80
CA GLN A 35 11.98 11.44 -6.49
C GLN A 35 11.01 11.17 -5.33
N LEU A 36 10.21 10.12 -5.48
CA LEU A 36 9.23 9.72 -4.47
C LEU A 36 9.92 8.98 -3.34
N ARG A 37 9.91 9.57 -2.14
CA ARG A 37 10.37 8.91 -0.92
C ARG A 37 9.38 7.84 -0.52
N MET A 38 9.91 6.65 -0.22
CA MET A 38 9.15 5.52 0.30
C MET A 38 9.18 5.52 1.83
N GLY A 39 8.04 5.25 2.46
CA GLY A 39 7.91 5.17 3.91
C GLY A 39 6.62 4.47 4.33
N GLU A 40 6.30 4.49 5.64
CA GLU A 40 5.10 3.83 6.19
C GLU A 40 4.98 2.36 5.78
N PHE A 41 6.10 1.64 5.81
CA PHE A 41 6.15 0.22 5.49
C PHE A 41 5.36 -0.58 6.52
N TYR A 42 4.50 -1.46 6.03
CA TYR A 42 3.63 -2.28 6.85
C TYR A 42 3.46 -3.65 6.22
N PHE A 43 3.52 -4.69 7.05
CA PHE A 43 3.23 -6.05 6.67
C PHE A 43 2.08 -6.60 7.53
N ASN A 44 1.11 -7.24 6.89
CA ASN A 44 -0.04 -7.85 7.56
C ASN A 44 -0.46 -9.14 6.89
N SER A 45 -0.95 -10.06 7.71
CA SER A 45 -1.51 -11.32 7.28
C SER A 45 -2.95 -11.40 7.74
N ARG A 46 -3.86 -11.77 6.84
CA ARG A 46 -5.24 -12.09 7.19
C ARG A 46 -5.41 -13.61 7.26
N LEU A 47 -5.98 -14.08 8.37
CA LEU A 47 -6.41 -15.45 8.54
C LEU A 47 -7.89 -15.61 8.14
N ARG A 48 -8.24 -16.82 7.70
CA ARG A 48 -9.61 -17.26 7.45
C ARG A 48 -9.75 -18.68 7.97
N GLN A 49 -10.90 -19.01 8.55
CA GLN A 49 -11.23 -20.38 8.91
C GLN A 49 -11.77 -21.15 7.71
N VAL A 50 -11.23 -22.35 7.47
CA VAL A 50 -11.70 -23.31 6.48
C VAL A 50 -11.74 -24.69 7.13
N LEU A 51 -12.93 -25.29 7.24
CA LEU A 51 -13.14 -26.63 7.82
C LEU A 51 -12.39 -26.82 9.15
N ASP A 52 -12.63 -25.90 10.09
CA ASP A 52 -12.02 -25.88 11.44
C ASP A 52 -10.49 -25.73 11.49
N LYS A 53 -9.87 -25.32 10.38
CA LYS A 53 -8.45 -24.94 10.33
C LYS A 53 -8.31 -23.47 10.00
N GLU A 54 -7.45 -22.77 10.74
CA GLU A 54 -7.02 -21.44 10.35
C GLU A 54 -5.99 -21.53 9.22
N VAL A 55 -6.29 -20.86 8.12
CA VAL A 55 -5.41 -20.74 6.96
C VAL A 55 -5.21 -19.27 6.64
N PHE A 56 -4.04 -18.92 6.12
CA PHE A 56 -3.82 -17.57 5.60
C PHE A 56 -4.67 -17.35 4.35
N ASP A 57 -5.50 -16.31 4.39
CA ASP A 57 -6.27 -15.83 3.24
C ASP A 57 -5.35 -15.05 2.30
N TYR A 58 -4.59 -14.10 2.86
CA TYR A 58 -3.58 -13.36 2.13
C TYR A 58 -2.55 -12.69 3.05
N HIS A 59 -1.41 -12.35 2.48
CA HIS A 59 -0.40 -11.47 3.05
C HIS A 59 -0.33 -10.16 2.25
N VAL A 60 -0.16 -9.02 2.91
CA VAL A 60 0.01 -7.71 2.26
C VAL A 60 1.25 -7.03 2.80
N PHE A 61 2.14 -6.66 1.91
CA PHE A 61 3.19 -5.68 2.14
C PHE A 61 2.77 -4.35 1.52
N SER A 62 2.68 -3.28 2.30
CA SER A 62 2.24 -1.96 1.82
C SER A 62 3.16 -0.86 2.30
N PHE A 63 3.22 0.22 1.55
CA PHE A 63 4.03 1.39 1.86
C PHE A 63 3.46 2.63 1.17
N ALA A 64 3.94 3.81 1.54
CA ALA A 64 3.54 5.08 0.97
C ALA A 64 4.68 5.70 0.16
N TYR A 65 4.33 6.25 -1.00
CA TYR A 65 5.15 7.18 -1.76
C TYR A 65 4.78 8.61 -1.39
N ARG A 66 5.79 9.48 -1.29
CA ARG A 66 5.63 10.91 -1.00
C ARG A 66 6.59 11.76 -1.80
N THR A 67 6.12 12.91 -2.27
CA THR A 67 7.03 13.96 -2.73
C THR A 67 7.53 14.78 -1.54
N ASP A 68 8.84 14.97 -1.44
CA ASP A 68 9.42 15.89 -0.46
C ASP A 68 9.13 17.35 -0.85
N ARG A 69 9.12 17.61 -2.16
CA ARG A 69 8.79 18.90 -2.77
C ARG A 69 7.29 19.07 -3.06
N GLU A 70 6.87 20.32 -3.05
CA GLU A 70 5.58 20.73 -3.61
C GLU A 70 5.69 20.72 -5.14
N LEU A 71 4.70 20.11 -5.79
CA LEU A 71 4.53 20.14 -7.23
C LEU A 71 3.79 21.43 -7.58
N ASP A 72 4.32 22.17 -8.56
CA ASP A 72 3.77 23.43 -9.03
C ASP A 72 3.45 23.31 -10.53
N ILE A 73 2.16 23.30 -10.86
CA ILE A 73 1.67 22.94 -12.20
C ILE A 73 0.77 24.04 -12.73
N ILE A 74 1.09 24.53 -13.92
CA ILE A 74 0.30 25.54 -14.60
C ILE A 74 -0.47 24.88 -15.76
N ARG A 75 -1.77 25.16 -15.83
CA ARG A 75 -2.65 24.80 -16.95
C ARG A 75 -3.23 26.06 -17.57
N ASN A 76 -3.22 26.14 -18.90
CA ASN A 76 -3.56 27.36 -19.65
C ASN A 76 -4.93 27.27 -20.32
N SER A 77 -5.71 26.21 -20.05
CA SER A 77 -7.04 26.04 -20.59
C SER A 77 -8.02 25.65 -19.49
N ARG A 78 -9.27 26.13 -19.59
CA ARG A 78 -10.33 25.82 -18.63
C ARG A 78 -10.55 24.30 -18.50
N TYR A 79 -10.53 23.60 -19.62
CA TYR A 79 -10.69 22.14 -19.68
C TYR A 79 -9.61 21.40 -18.87
N GLU A 80 -8.33 21.78 -19.03
CA GLU A 80 -7.23 21.14 -18.28
C GLU A 80 -7.27 21.47 -16.79
N ILE A 81 -7.67 22.70 -16.43
CA ILE A 81 -7.84 23.12 -15.04
C ILE A 81 -8.92 22.26 -14.37
N ASP A 82 -10.14 22.22 -14.95
CA ASP A 82 -11.26 21.47 -14.38
C ASP A 82 -10.94 19.95 -14.31
N ARG A 83 -10.20 19.43 -15.30
CA ARG A 83 -9.78 18.03 -15.34
C ARG A 83 -8.79 17.68 -14.22
N LEU A 84 -7.75 18.48 -14.04
CA LEU A 84 -6.75 18.26 -12.99
C LEU A 84 -7.36 18.46 -11.60
N GLU A 85 -8.18 19.49 -11.42
CA GLU A 85 -8.92 19.76 -10.18
C GLU A 85 -9.79 18.57 -9.78
N LYS A 86 -10.60 18.05 -10.73
CA LYS A 86 -11.43 16.86 -10.50
C LYS A 86 -10.58 15.64 -10.13
N LEU A 87 -9.44 15.45 -10.80
CA LEU A 87 -8.55 14.33 -10.54
C LEU A 87 -7.96 14.41 -9.12
N LEU A 88 -7.46 15.58 -8.71
CA LEU A 88 -6.87 15.77 -7.38
C LEU A 88 -7.94 15.58 -6.29
N HIS A 89 -9.15 16.10 -6.50
CA HIS A 89 -10.28 15.84 -5.60
C HIS A 89 -10.67 14.37 -5.52
N THR A 90 -10.79 13.68 -6.65
CA THR A 90 -11.15 12.25 -6.68
C THR A 90 -10.09 11.39 -5.99
N ALA A 91 -8.83 11.80 -6.09
CA ALA A 91 -7.71 11.16 -5.41
C ALA A 91 -7.54 11.60 -3.94
N HIS A 92 -8.40 12.50 -3.43
CA HIS A 92 -8.30 13.10 -2.10
C HIS A 92 -6.92 13.75 -1.82
N ILE A 93 -6.29 14.31 -2.85
CA ILE A 93 -5.00 15.01 -2.72
C ILE A 93 -5.30 16.47 -2.37
N PRO A 94 -4.79 17.00 -1.25
CA PRO A 94 -4.94 18.41 -0.92
C PRO A 94 -4.10 19.28 -1.86
N PHE A 95 -4.69 20.38 -2.36
CA PHE A 95 -4.02 21.29 -3.29
C PHE A 95 -4.49 22.74 -3.09
N ASP A 96 -3.62 23.67 -3.45
CA ASP A 96 -3.95 25.08 -3.63
C ASP A 96 -4.13 25.38 -5.12
N LEU A 97 -5.17 26.14 -5.47
CA LEU A 97 -5.43 26.59 -6.84
C LEU A 97 -5.50 28.12 -6.90
N ALA A 98 -4.62 28.73 -7.70
CA ALA A 98 -4.67 30.15 -8.06
C ALA A 98 -5.10 30.32 -9.52
N ILE A 99 -6.19 31.04 -9.76
CA ILE A 99 -6.73 31.29 -11.11
C ILE A 99 -6.34 32.69 -11.56
N SER A 100 -5.67 32.78 -12.71
CA SER A 100 -5.37 34.03 -13.41
C SER A 100 -6.45 34.34 -14.44
N ARG A 101 -6.88 35.60 -14.50
CA ARG A 101 -7.88 36.10 -15.46
C ARG A 101 -7.30 37.24 -16.28
N ASP A 102 -7.71 37.33 -17.54
CA ASP A 102 -7.39 38.47 -18.40
C ASP A 102 -8.24 39.71 -18.09
N SER A 103 -8.01 40.79 -18.84
CA SER A 103 -8.79 42.03 -18.79
C SER A 103 -10.28 41.84 -19.09
N ASP A 104 -10.64 40.77 -19.82
CA ASP A 104 -12.01 40.42 -20.18
C ASP A 104 -12.63 39.44 -19.16
N HIS A 105 -11.96 39.26 -18.00
CA HIS A 105 -12.32 38.33 -16.93
C HIS A 105 -12.39 36.85 -17.34
N ARG A 106 -11.82 36.47 -18.48
CA ARG A 106 -11.70 35.07 -18.90
C ARG A 106 -10.53 34.42 -18.19
N ILE A 107 -10.67 33.13 -17.89
CA ILE A 107 -9.61 32.36 -17.24
C ILE A 107 -8.50 32.09 -18.25
N VAL A 108 -7.31 32.56 -17.92
CA VAL A 108 -6.11 32.40 -18.76
C VAL A 108 -5.25 31.25 -18.27
N ALA A 109 -5.13 31.09 -16.95
CA ALA A 109 -4.34 30.02 -16.36
C ALA A 109 -4.82 29.62 -14.96
N GLY A 110 -4.58 28.38 -14.58
CA GLY A 110 -4.71 27.86 -13.22
C GLY A 110 -3.37 27.31 -12.76
N ARG A 111 -2.86 27.78 -11.62
CA ARG A 111 -1.64 27.29 -10.97
C ARG A 111 -2.02 26.43 -9.77
N PHE A 112 -1.69 25.14 -9.86
CA PHE A 112 -1.90 24.14 -8.82
C PHE A 112 -0.62 23.94 -8.02
N ARG A 113 -0.73 23.94 -6.70
CA ARG A 113 0.35 23.59 -5.78
C ARG A 113 -0.08 22.49 -4.84
N PHE A 114 0.63 21.38 -4.81
CA PHE A 114 0.27 20.23 -3.96
C PHE A 114 1.46 19.30 -3.69
N LYS A 115 1.36 18.51 -2.62
CA LYS A 115 2.26 17.38 -2.39
C LYS A 115 1.55 16.08 -2.73
N LEU A 116 2.23 15.19 -3.44
CA LEU A 116 1.65 13.90 -3.78
C LEU A 116 1.96 12.88 -2.67
N LYS A 117 0.92 12.19 -2.20
CA LYS A 117 1.04 11.00 -1.34
C LYS A 117 0.12 9.91 -1.88
N PHE A 118 0.65 8.73 -2.13
CA PHE A 118 -0.15 7.56 -2.53
C PHE A 118 0.45 6.27 -1.97
N ARG A 119 -0.32 5.18 -1.94
CA ARG A 119 0.15 3.89 -1.42
C ARG A 119 0.51 2.92 -2.54
N GLY A 120 1.65 2.25 -2.38
CA GLY A 120 2.04 1.08 -3.13
C GLY A 120 1.93 -0.19 -2.28
N GLY A 121 1.95 -1.35 -2.91
CA GLY A 121 1.99 -2.61 -2.17
C GLY A 121 1.94 -3.85 -3.03
N VAL A 122 2.26 -4.97 -2.37
CA VAL A 122 2.22 -6.33 -2.90
C VAL A 122 1.31 -7.16 -2.02
N ARG A 123 0.38 -7.90 -2.63
CA ARG A 123 -0.51 -8.83 -1.94
C ARG A 123 -0.28 -10.24 -2.46
N PHE A 124 0.01 -11.16 -1.56
CA PHE A 124 0.15 -12.59 -1.84
C PHE A 124 -1.15 -13.29 -1.43
N GLN A 125 -1.77 -14.01 -2.35
CA GLN A 125 -3.01 -14.74 -2.10
C GLN A 125 -2.88 -16.15 -2.66
N ALA A 126 -3.03 -17.14 -1.78
CA ALA A 126 -3.08 -18.53 -2.19
C ALA A 126 -4.41 -18.82 -2.89
N ASP A 127 -4.34 -19.51 -4.02
CA ASP A 127 -5.48 -20.07 -4.74
C ASP A 127 -5.42 -21.60 -4.62
N PRO A 128 -6.19 -22.19 -3.67
CA PRO A 128 -6.18 -23.64 -3.46
C PRO A 128 -6.78 -24.42 -4.63
N GLU A 129 -7.63 -23.82 -5.45
CA GLU A 129 -8.29 -24.50 -6.56
C GLU A 129 -7.32 -24.72 -7.71
N VAL A 130 -6.47 -23.72 -7.97
CA VAL A 130 -5.46 -23.77 -9.05
C VAL A 130 -4.10 -24.26 -8.54
N GLY A 131 -3.90 -24.31 -7.22
CA GLY A 131 -2.62 -24.68 -6.59
C GLY A 131 -1.54 -23.62 -6.79
N LYS A 132 -1.93 -22.35 -6.92
CA LYS A 132 -1.05 -21.22 -7.26
C LYS A 132 -1.05 -20.15 -6.18
N VAL A 133 -0.05 -19.29 -6.22
CA VAL A 133 -0.05 -18.04 -5.46
C VAL A 133 -0.16 -16.87 -6.43
N ALA A 134 -1.26 -16.13 -6.32
CA ALA A 134 -1.46 -14.87 -7.02
C ALA A 134 -0.76 -13.75 -6.24
N VAL A 135 0.08 -12.98 -6.94
CA VAL A 135 0.81 -11.84 -6.39
C VAL A 135 0.35 -10.59 -7.10
N LEU A 136 -0.46 -9.79 -6.41
CA LEU A 136 -1.00 -8.54 -6.90
C LEU A 136 -0.08 -7.38 -6.51
N PHE A 137 0.43 -6.68 -7.52
CA PHE A 137 1.21 -5.46 -7.39
C PHE A 137 0.30 -4.26 -7.60
N ARG A 138 0.42 -3.24 -6.76
CA ARG A 138 -0.32 -1.98 -6.91
C ARG A 138 0.62 -0.80 -6.78
N ASN A 139 0.57 0.11 -7.75
CA ASN A 139 1.29 1.38 -7.76
C ASN A 139 2.81 1.25 -7.58
N ILE A 140 3.43 0.18 -8.08
CA ILE A 140 4.89 -0.07 -7.93
C ILE A 140 5.68 0.31 -9.19
N ASP A 141 5.20 -0.10 -10.36
CA ASP A 141 5.83 0.21 -11.66
C ASP A 141 5.22 1.48 -12.27
N ARG A 142 3.90 1.57 -12.19
CA ARG A 142 3.05 2.64 -12.70
C ARG A 142 1.88 2.82 -11.75
N LEU A 143 1.11 3.91 -11.87
CA LEU A 143 -0.15 4.11 -11.13
C LEU A 143 -1.26 3.18 -11.66
N ASP A 144 -1.08 1.88 -11.48
CA ASP A 144 -1.98 0.80 -11.91
C ASP A 144 -1.75 -0.43 -11.01
N ALA A 145 -2.50 -1.49 -11.27
CA ALA A 145 -2.30 -2.80 -10.65
C ALA A 145 -2.18 -3.91 -11.68
N PHE A 146 -1.31 -4.88 -11.40
CA PHE A 146 -1.14 -6.09 -12.20
C PHE A 146 -0.86 -7.29 -11.31
N GLU A 147 -1.09 -8.49 -11.84
CA GLU A 147 -1.01 -9.74 -11.08
C GLU A 147 -0.05 -10.72 -11.78
N LEU A 148 0.74 -11.43 -10.99
CA LEU A 148 1.58 -12.53 -11.44
C LEU A 148 1.20 -13.80 -10.69
N GLU A 149 1.26 -14.95 -11.36
CA GLU A 149 1.02 -16.25 -10.74
C GLU A 149 2.32 -17.03 -10.62
N PHE A 150 2.53 -17.61 -9.43
CA PHE A 150 3.69 -18.42 -9.08
C PHE A 150 3.24 -19.78 -8.54
N GLU A 151 4.05 -20.81 -8.77
CA GLU A 151 3.99 -22.02 -7.94
C GLU A 151 4.41 -21.69 -6.50
N PRO A 152 3.86 -22.36 -5.47
CA PRO A 152 4.30 -22.19 -4.10
C PRO A 152 5.81 -22.41 -3.91
N GLU A 153 6.41 -23.34 -4.66
CA GLU A 153 7.83 -23.67 -4.61
C GLU A 153 8.72 -22.60 -5.24
N GLU A 154 8.18 -21.73 -6.09
CA GLU A 154 8.93 -20.63 -6.72
C GLU A 154 9.15 -19.46 -5.74
N LEU A 155 8.31 -19.32 -4.70
CA LEU A 155 8.37 -18.29 -3.66
C LEU A 155 9.51 -18.52 -2.66
N THR A 156 10.70 -18.62 -3.21
CA THR A 156 11.97 -18.75 -2.50
C THR A 156 12.51 -17.39 -2.08
N GLU A 157 13.43 -17.39 -1.13
CA GLU A 157 14.11 -16.17 -0.67
C GLU A 157 14.77 -15.37 -1.82
N PRO A 158 15.47 -15.99 -2.79
CA PRO A 158 15.96 -15.27 -3.98
C PRO A 158 14.87 -14.62 -4.85
N LEU A 159 13.66 -15.17 -4.88
CA LEU A 159 12.54 -14.50 -5.56
C LEU A 159 12.01 -13.34 -4.72
N LEU A 160 11.92 -13.49 -3.40
CA LEU A 160 11.52 -12.42 -2.50
C LEU A 160 12.51 -11.23 -2.57
N ASP A 161 13.81 -11.50 -2.65
CA ASP A 161 14.83 -10.44 -2.84
C ASP A 161 14.63 -9.69 -4.15
N ARG A 162 14.34 -10.41 -5.24
CA ARG A 162 14.01 -9.78 -6.53
C ARG A 162 12.71 -8.98 -6.45
N LEU A 163 11.71 -9.44 -5.71
CA LEU A 163 10.47 -8.70 -5.44
C LEU A 163 10.73 -7.41 -4.68
N VAL A 164 11.62 -7.43 -3.68
CA VAL A 164 12.05 -6.23 -2.95
C VAL A 164 12.80 -5.28 -3.88
N GLY A 165 13.75 -5.76 -4.68
CA GLY A 165 14.42 -4.94 -5.69
C GLY A 165 13.43 -4.35 -6.72
N PHE A 166 12.40 -5.11 -7.09
CA PHE A 166 11.31 -4.58 -7.92
C PHE A 166 10.49 -3.52 -7.18
N ILE A 167 10.17 -3.67 -5.89
CA ILE A 167 9.52 -2.63 -5.09
C ILE A 167 10.37 -1.34 -5.06
N LEU A 168 11.69 -1.50 -4.93
CA LEU A 168 12.65 -0.39 -4.85
C LEU A 168 12.93 0.29 -6.19
N GLY A 169 12.58 -0.31 -7.32
CA GLY A 169 12.89 0.25 -8.64
C GLY A 169 14.24 -0.18 -9.21
N GLU A 170 14.88 -1.17 -8.60
CA GLU A 170 16.15 -1.73 -9.05
C GLU A 170 15.96 -2.78 -10.14
N ASN A 171 14.78 -3.41 -10.18
CA ASN A 171 14.41 -4.43 -11.15
C ASN A 171 13.15 -4.03 -11.94
N GLU A 172 13.04 -4.61 -13.13
CA GLU A 172 11.84 -4.57 -13.96
C GLU A 172 10.95 -5.79 -13.67
N SER A 173 9.67 -5.70 -14.01
CA SER A 173 8.70 -6.77 -13.72
C SER A 173 9.05 -8.11 -14.38
N HIS A 174 9.69 -8.08 -15.54
CA HIS A 174 10.15 -9.29 -16.24
C HIS A 174 11.23 -10.07 -15.47
N ALA A 175 11.99 -9.40 -14.60
CA ALA A 175 13.04 -10.04 -13.80
C ALA A 175 12.47 -10.93 -12.67
N LEU A 176 11.18 -10.78 -12.34
CA LEU A 176 10.49 -11.58 -11.32
C LEU A 176 10.18 -13.00 -11.79
N GLY A 177 10.11 -13.23 -13.11
CA GLY A 177 9.56 -14.48 -13.64
C GLY A 177 8.07 -14.63 -13.33
N GLY A 178 7.58 -15.87 -13.35
CA GLY A 178 6.16 -16.18 -13.17
C GLY A 178 5.33 -16.03 -14.45
N ARG A 179 4.14 -16.62 -14.46
CA ARG A 179 3.20 -16.46 -15.58
C ARG A 179 2.45 -15.15 -15.41
N VAL A 180 2.62 -14.25 -16.37
CA VAL A 180 1.95 -12.95 -16.34
C VAL A 180 0.47 -13.11 -16.64
N ARG A 181 -0.39 -12.75 -15.68
CA ARG A 181 -1.80 -12.48 -15.94
C ARG A 181 -2.04 -11.00 -15.78
N PHE A 182 -2.02 -10.26 -16.89
CA PHE A 182 -2.49 -8.87 -16.87
C PHE A 182 -4.00 -8.85 -16.60
N ARG A 183 -4.38 -8.93 -15.33
CA ARG A 183 -5.70 -8.52 -14.89
C ARG A 183 -5.59 -7.02 -14.61
N LYS A 184 -6.13 -6.21 -15.51
CA LYS A 184 -6.35 -4.79 -15.23
C LYS A 184 -7.38 -4.73 -14.11
N VAL A 185 -6.92 -4.58 -12.87
CA VAL A 185 -7.83 -4.40 -11.75
C VAL A 185 -8.30 -2.96 -11.82
N SER A 186 -9.35 -2.71 -12.60
CA SER A 186 -10.07 -1.44 -12.59
C SER A 186 -10.76 -1.29 -11.24
N GLY A 187 -10.00 -0.90 -10.23
CA GLY A 187 -10.48 -0.45 -8.95
C GLY A 187 -10.00 0.97 -8.76
N THR A 188 -10.93 1.91 -8.64
CA THR A 188 -10.70 3.24 -8.08
C THR A 188 -9.79 3.11 -6.86
N PRO A 189 -8.81 4.01 -6.61
CA PRO A 189 -8.10 4.03 -5.34
C PRO A 189 -9.16 4.14 -4.23
N ARG A 190 -9.50 3.00 -3.63
CA ARG A 190 -10.54 2.93 -2.61
C ARG A 190 -9.97 3.66 -1.41
N ALA A 191 -10.71 4.68 -0.96
CA ALA A 191 -10.44 5.39 0.27
C ALA A 191 -10.05 4.38 1.37
N GLU A 192 -8.98 4.73 2.06
CA GLU A 192 -8.31 3.97 3.10
C GLU A 192 -9.33 3.24 3.99
N VAL A 193 -9.23 1.91 4.07
CA VAL A 193 -9.62 1.25 5.32
C VAL A 193 -8.49 1.59 6.29
N PRO A 194 -8.76 2.31 7.39
CA PRO A 194 -7.77 2.49 8.43
C PRO A 194 -7.34 1.10 8.88
N ILE A 195 -6.07 0.76 8.65
CA ILE A 195 -5.48 -0.36 9.35
C ILE A 195 -5.38 0.13 10.79
N ALA A 196 -6.37 -0.25 11.61
CA ALA A 196 -6.31 -0.02 13.03
C ALA A 196 -4.99 -0.61 13.55
N PRO A 197 -4.25 0.12 14.40
CA PRO A 197 -3.10 -0.48 15.09
C PRO A 197 -3.58 -1.73 15.84
N PRO A 198 -2.72 -2.76 15.97
CA PRO A 198 -3.07 -3.97 16.72
C PRO A 198 -3.55 -3.55 18.11
N GLN A 199 -4.77 -3.93 18.47
CA GLN A 199 -5.22 -3.83 19.85
C GLN A 199 -4.38 -4.84 20.64
N ASP A 200 -3.50 -4.34 21.50
CA ASP A 200 -2.87 -5.14 22.52
C ASP A 200 -3.97 -5.78 23.37
N VAL A 201 -4.22 -7.07 23.13
CA VAL A 201 -5.03 -7.90 24.01
C VAL A 201 -4.17 -8.20 25.23
N HIS A 202 -4.01 -7.23 26.12
CA HIS A 202 -3.65 -7.52 27.50
C HIS A 202 -4.85 -8.23 28.15
N GLN A 203 -4.83 -9.56 28.10
CA GLN A 203 -5.60 -10.37 29.05
C GLN A 203 -4.96 -10.17 30.43
N GLU A 204 -5.63 -9.41 31.30
CA GLU A 204 -5.34 -9.46 32.73
C GLU A 204 -5.64 -10.88 33.26
N PRO A 205 -4.74 -11.47 34.08
CA PRO A 205 -4.95 -12.80 34.62
C PRO A 205 -5.89 -12.76 35.84
N GLY A 206 -6.97 -13.54 35.74
CA GLY A 206 -7.53 -14.37 36.81
C GLY A 206 -7.71 -13.74 38.20
N GLY A 207 -8.87 -13.15 38.45
CA GLY A 207 -9.39 -12.95 39.81
C GLY A 207 -9.79 -14.30 40.42
N VAL A 208 -9.02 -14.75 41.42
CA VAL A 208 -9.33 -15.91 42.27
C VAL A 208 -10.55 -15.59 43.15
N PRO A 209 -11.60 -16.43 43.23
CA PRO A 209 -12.63 -16.26 44.24
C PRO A 209 -12.10 -16.71 45.61
N ALA A 210 -12.23 -15.85 46.62
CA ALA A 210 -11.87 -16.14 48.00
C ALA A 210 -12.77 -17.25 48.60
N PRO A 211 -12.24 -18.13 49.47
CA PRO A 211 -13.02 -19.18 50.09
C PRO A 211 -13.79 -18.71 51.32
N ASP A 212 -14.91 -19.42 51.52
CA ASP A 212 -15.80 -19.52 52.68
C ASP A 212 -15.25 -19.12 54.05
N SER A 213 -16.08 -18.46 54.84
CA SER A 213 -15.99 -18.43 56.31
C SER A 213 -17.38 -18.63 56.89
N ALA A 214 -17.59 -19.83 57.44
CA ALA A 214 -18.77 -20.25 58.19
C ALA A 214 -18.84 -19.58 59.59
N PRO A 215 -19.97 -19.70 60.33
CA PRO A 215 -20.33 -18.80 61.42
C PRO A 215 -19.68 -19.19 62.75
N ALA A 216 -19.49 -18.19 63.62
CA ALA A 216 -19.16 -18.40 65.03
C ALA A 216 -20.43 -18.24 65.88
N ASP A 217 -20.80 -19.33 66.55
CA ASP A 217 -21.56 -19.35 67.80
C ASP A 217 -20.83 -18.55 68.89
N GLU A 218 -21.56 -17.85 69.75
CA GLU A 218 -21.36 -17.82 71.21
C GLU A 218 -22.57 -17.11 71.86
N VAL A 219 -23.42 -17.86 72.60
CA VAL A 219 -23.54 -17.93 74.07
C VAL A 219 -24.19 -16.70 74.72
#